data_AF-A0A8I3AXW3-F1
#
_entry.id   AF-A0A8I3AXW3-F1
#
_cell.length_a   1.000
_cell.length_b   1.000
_cell.length_c   1.000
_cell.angle_alpha   90.00
_cell.angle_beta   90.00
_cell.angle_gamma   90.00
#
_symmetry.space_group_name_H-M   'P 1'
#
loop_
_entity.id
_entity.type
_entity.pdbx_description
1 polymer ?
#
loop_
_entity_poly.entity_id
_entity_poly.type
_entity_poly.pdbx_seq_one_letter_code
_entity_poly.pdbx_strand_id
1 'polypeptide(L)'
;MSFFHGLTLEAFPANLTSSLAQPFMSYLSSALLLGSVAVQHILGNTAATPPTSDLESFIQRQYPIAYDGVLCNIGSEGCQAQGSSPGVVIASPSREDPPYFYTWTRDSGLVFKSLVDIFVDKFDPALQDKIQQYVATSAQLQGVSNPSGELWNGEGLGEAKFNVDLTAFTGDWGRPQRDGPALRAIAIIGYAKWLVSNGHASTAEDVLWPVVQNDLAYVAQYWNQTGFDPWEEVYGSSFFTVASQHRALVEGASLARTLGFQCNQTHPCEHPSR
;
A
#
# COMPACT_ATOMS: atom_id res chain seq x y z
N MET A 1 -2.37 21.28 58.59
CA MET A 1 -1.37 21.37 59.68
C MET A 1 -0.01 21.24 59.01
N SER A 2 0.59 22.31 58.48
CA SER A 2 1.42 23.34 59.17
C SER A 2 2.47 22.67 60.07
N PHE A 3 3.78 22.89 59.90
CA PHE A 3 4.46 24.18 60.11
C PHE A 3 5.88 24.25 59.50
N PHE A 4 6.24 25.49 59.10
CA PHE A 4 7.56 26.05 58.81
C PHE A 4 8.47 26.16 60.06
N HIS A 5 9.78 26.41 59.88
CA HIS A 5 10.72 27.33 60.58
C HIS A 5 12.11 27.18 59.91
N GLY A 6 13.00 28.15 59.68
CA GLY A 6 13.11 29.59 59.94
C GLY A 6 14.47 30.09 59.40
N LEU A 7 14.52 31.35 58.95
CA LEU A 7 15.71 32.10 58.45
C LEU A 7 16.38 32.89 59.59
N THR A 8 17.68 33.16 59.49
CA THR A 8 18.34 34.31 60.15
C THR A 8 19.34 35.00 59.22
N LEU A 9 19.19 36.33 59.10
CA LEU A 9 20.08 37.30 58.45
C LEU A 9 21.04 37.90 59.49
N GLU A 10 22.25 38.27 59.08
CA GLU A 10 23.08 39.30 59.74
C GLU A 10 23.55 40.34 58.71
N ALA A 11 23.78 41.57 59.16
CA ALA A 11 23.89 42.76 58.32
C ALA A 11 25.02 43.75 58.75
N PHE A 12 25.61 44.41 57.72
CA PHE A 12 26.27 45.75 57.64
C PHE A 12 27.65 46.00 58.31
N PRO A 13 28.47 47.02 57.90
CA PRO A 13 28.14 48.27 57.17
C PRO A 13 29.11 48.77 56.06
N ALA A 14 28.80 49.97 55.52
CA ALA A 14 29.33 50.67 54.34
C ALA A 14 30.46 51.71 54.62
N ASN A 15 31.30 52.07 53.62
CA ASN A 15 31.36 53.43 52.99
C ASN A 15 32.52 53.69 51.99
N LEU A 16 32.14 54.41 50.91
CA LEU A 16 32.79 55.38 50.00
C LEU A 16 34.33 55.44 49.74
N THR A 17 34.71 55.50 48.46
CA THR A 17 35.27 56.72 47.80
C THR A 17 35.35 56.55 46.27
N SER A 18 34.97 57.61 45.54
CA SER A 18 34.88 57.69 44.07
C SER A 18 36.11 58.38 43.47
N SER A 19 36.58 57.95 42.28
CA SER A 19 37.37 58.81 41.38
C SER A 19 37.46 58.28 39.92
N LEU A 20 36.74 58.96 39.02
CA LEU A 20 37.17 59.41 37.68
C LEU A 20 37.79 58.41 36.66
N ALA A 21 37.12 57.31 36.32
CA ALA A 21 37.58 56.43 35.21
C ALA A 21 36.45 55.86 34.32
N GLN A 22 35.33 56.58 34.14
CA GLN A 22 34.14 56.00 33.48
C GLN A 22 33.68 56.51 32.10
N PRO A 23 34.23 57.54 31.42
CA PRO A 23 33.68 57.90 30.10
C PRO A 23 34.40 57.30 28.88
N PHE A 24 35.57 56.66 29.01
CA PHE A 24 36.34 56.18 27.84
C PHE A 24 36.17 54.70 27.48
N MET A 25 35.69 53.85 28.40
CA MET A 25 35.55 52.39 28.15
C MET A 25 34.19 51.97 27.56
N SER A 26 33.20 52.87 27.51
CA SER A 26 31.87 52.58 26.95
C SER A 26 31.76 52.79 25.43
N TYR A 27 32.65 53.60 24.84
CA TYR A 27 32.64 53.86 23.39
C TYR A 27 33.33 52.78 22.57
N LEU A 28 34.42 52.18 23.08
CA LEU A 28 35.14 51.09 22.41
C LEU A 28 34.33 49.78 22.36
N SER A 29 33.60 49.48 23.43
CA SER A 29 32.75 48.29 23.54
C SER A 29 31.51 48.35 22.63
N SER A 30 30.96 49.54 22.41
CA SER A 30 29.82 49.76 21.51
C SER A 30 30.19 49.69 20.02
N ALA A 31 31.39 50.15 19.64
CA ALA A 31 31.87 50.09 18.25
C ALA A 31 32.26 48.66 17.81
N LEU A 32 32.82 47.85 18.70
CA LEU A 32 33.15 46.45 18.45
C LEU A 32 31.91 45.55 18.32
N LEU A 33 30.82 45.85 19.05
CA LEU A 33 29.55 45.13 18.93
C LEU A 33 28.80 45.47 17.63
N LEU A 34 28.84 46.72 17.17
CA LEU A 34 28.22 47.11 15.90
C LEU A 34 29.00 46.57 14.69
N GLY A 35 30.33 46.50 14.79
CA GLY A 35 31.19 45.89 13.77
C GLY A 35 30.96 44.38 13.59
N SER A 36 30.77 43.63 14.67
CA SER A 36 30.52 42.18 14.60
C SER A 36 29.12 41.85 14.04
N VAL A 37 28.11 42.67 14.34
CA VAL A 37 26.75 42.52 13.78
C VAL A 37 26.72 42.85 12.28
N ALA A 38 27.46 43.88 11.83
CA ALA A 38 27.55 44.21 10.41
C ALA A 38 28.28 43.13 9.59
N VAL A 39 29.31 42.48 10.15
CA VAL A 39 30.04 41.38 9.49
C VAL A 39 29.19 40.09 9.47
N GLN A 40 28.39 39.81 10.51
CA GLN A 40 27.43 38.70 10.50
C GLN A 40 26.28 38.90 9.49
N HIS A 41 25.87 40.14 9.20
CA HIS A 41 24.89 40.42 8.14
C HIS A 41 25.45 40.28 6.72
N ILE A 42 26.74 40.59 6.50
CA ILE A 42 27.37 40.51 5.17
C ILE A 42 27.83 39.08 4.84
N LEU A 43 28.23 38.28 5.85
CA LEU A 43 28.73 36.90 5.66
C LEU A 43 27.73 35.81 6.05
N GLY A 44 26.66 36.12 6.79
CA GLY A 44 25.67 35.15 7.26
C GLY A 44 24.47 34.92 6.33
N ASN A 45 24.38 35.64 5.21
CA ASN A 45 23.20 35.61 4.33
C ASN A 45 23.33 34.70 3.10
N THR A 46 24.24 33.73 3.13
CA THR A 46 24.13 32.52 2.29
C THR A 46 23.55 31.38 3.11
N ALA A 47 22.48 31.63 3.85
CA ALA A 47 21.50 30.57 4.05
C ALA A 47 20.91 30.29 2.68
N ALA A 48 21.59 29.45 1.90
CA ALA A 48 21.01 28.87 0.71
C ALA A 48 19.71 28.22 1.16
N THR A 49 18.58 28.85 0.83
CA THR A 49 17.28 28.21 0.97
C THR A 49 17.45 26.85 0.29
N PRO A 50 17.29 25.72 1.01
CA PRO A 50 17.35 24.43 0.35
C PRO A 50 16.37 24.53 -0.81
N PRO A 51 16.77 24.18 -2.05
CA PRO A 51 15.87 24.30 -3.18
C PRO A 51 14.61 23.55 -2.78
N THR A 52 13.51 24.28 -2.65
CA THR A 52 12.19 23.68 -2.58
C THR A 52 12.12 22.83 -3.83
N SER A 53 12.33 21.52 -3.73
CA SER A 53 12.13 20.66 -4.88
C SER A 53 10.67 20.88 -5.25
N ASP A 54 10.43 21.51 -6.40
CA ASP A 54 9.07 21.70 -6.86
C ASP A 54 8.40 20.32 -6.97
N LEU A 55 7.07 20.29 -6.86
CA LEU A 55 6.30 19.06 -6.80
C LEU A 55 6.65 18.09 -7.94
N GLU A 56 6.88 18.63 -9.14
CA GLU A 56 7.22 17.84 -10.32
C GLU A 56 8.60 17.19 -10.18
N SER A 57 9.60 17.96 -9.76
CA SER A 57 10.93 17.45 -9.43
C SER A 57 10.92 16.39 -8.30
N PHE A 58 9.98 16.46 -7.36
CA PHE A 58 9.79 15.40 -6.36
C PHE A 58 9.18 14.14 -6.99
N ILE A 59 8.09 14.27 -7.74
CA ILE A 59 7.40 13.13 -8.38
C ILE A 59 8.34 12.39 -9.33
N GLN A 60 9.08 13.11 -10.18
CA GLN A 60 10.03 12.52 -11.13
C GLN A 60 11.14 11.71 -10.44
N ARG A 61 11.59 12.14 -9.25
CA ARG A 61 12.55 11.39 -8.44
C ARG A 61 11.90 10.23 -7.69
N GLN A 62 10.70 10.43 -7.15
CA GLN A 62 10.05 9.46 -6.29
C GLN A 62 9.41 8.31 -7.07
N TYR A 63 8.94 8.54 -8.29
CA TYR A 63 8.30 7.52 -9.11
C TYR A 63 9.18 6.27 -9.32
N PRO A 64 10.43 6.36 -9.82
CA PRO A 64 11.27 5.17 -9.98
C PRO A 64 11.59 4.49 -8.64
N ILE A 65 11.78 5.25 -7.56
CA ILE A 65 12.01 4.68 -6.22
C ILE A 65 10.80 3.87 -5.74
N ALA A 66 9.59 4.41 -5.91
CA ALA A 66 8.35 3.75 -5.52
C ALA A 66 8.08 2.52 -6.39
N TYR A 67 8.29 2.61 -7.70
CA TYR A 67 8.13 1.51 -8.64
C TYR A 67 9.08 0.35 -8.30
N ASP A 68 10.37 0.63 -8.12
CA ASP A 68 11.35 -0.38 -7.73
C ASP A 68 11.06 -0.95 -6.33
N GLY A 69 10.60 -0.11 -5.40
CA GLY A 69 10.16 -0.55 -4.07
C GLY A 69 8.99 -1.54 -4.12
N VAL A 70 7.99 -1.28 -4.98
CA VAL A 70 6.89 -2.22 -5.23
C VAL A 70 7.41 -3.53 -5.80
N LEU A 71 8.24 -3.48 -6.85
CA LEU A 71 8.77 -4.69 -7.49
C LEU A 71 9.67 -5.50 -6.54
N CYS A 72 10.40 -4.85 -5.64
CA CYS A 72 11.21 -5.52 -4.63
C CYS A 72 10.39 -6.34 -3.62
N ASN A 73 9.11 -6.02 -3.44
CA ASN A 73 8.20 -6.77 -2.57
C ASN A 73 7.48 -7.92 -3.29
N ILE A 74 7.86 -8.25 -4.54
CA ILE A 74 7.23 -9.33 -5.31
C ILE A 74 8.19 -10.52 -5.43
N GLY A 75 7.75 -11.69 -4.97
CA GLY A 75 8.49 -12.94 -5.10
C GLY A 75 8.62 -13.42 -6.55
N SER A 76 9.57 -14.30 -6.86
CA SER A 76 10.64 -14.82 -5.99
C SER A 76 11.94 -14.00 -6.06
N GLU A 77 12.01 -13.03 -6.97
CA GLU A 77 13.23 -12.28 -7.29
C GLU A 77 13.30 -10.89 -6.64
N GLY A 78 12.20 -10.44 -6.01
CA GLY A 78 12.14 -9.15 -5.35
C GLY A 78 13.15 -9.04 -4.21
N CYS A 79 13.87 -7.92 -4.17
CA CYS A 79 14.99 -7.72 -3.25
C CYS A 79 14.61 -7.75 -1.76
N GLN A 80 13.32 -7.59 -1.44
CA GLN A 80 12.77 -7.64 -0.08
C GLN A 80 11.85 -8.86 0.16
N ALA A 81 11.55 -9.63 -0.89
CA ALA A 81 10.60 -10.74 -0.88
C ALA A 81 11.26 -12.12 -0.82
N GLN A 82 12.49 -12.22 -0.32
CA GLN A 82 13.23 -13.47 -0.28
C GLN A 82 12.47 -14.56 0.50
N GLY A 83 12.31 -15.73 -0.13
CA GLY A 83 11.54 -16.86 0.41
C GLY A 83 10.05 -16.83 0.07
N SER A 84 9.57 -15.82 -0.64
CA SER A 84 8.20 -15.76 -1.16
C SER A 84 8.09 -16.46 -2.51
N SER A 85 6.97 -17.13 -2.77
CA SER A 85 6.70 -17.78 -4.06
C SER A 85 6.61 -16.76 -5.22
N PRO A 86 6.86 -17.17 -6.47
CA PRO A 86 6.68 -16.30 -7.64
C PRO A 86 5.29 -15.65 -7.70
N GLY A 87 5.22 -14.36 -8.01
CA GLY A 87 3.94 -13.61 -8.10
C GLY A 87 3.27 -13.29 -6.76
N VAL A 88 3.85 -13.72 -5.62
CA VAL A 88 3.40 -13.31 -4.29
C VAL A 88 3.86 -11.89 -4.01
N VAL A 89 2.93 -11.04 -3.58
CA VAL A 89 3.25 -9.70 -3.06
C VAL A 89 3.27 -9.77 -1.54
N ILE A 90 4.41 -9.43 -0.93
CA ILE A 90 4.46 -9.18 0.52
C ILE A 90 3.97 -7.77 0.80
N ALA A 91 3.19 -7.59 1.87
CA ALA A 91 2.73 -6.26 2.27
C ALA A 91 3.91 -5.38 2.74
N SER A 92 4.86 -5.97 3.48
CA SER A 92 6.10 -5.32 3.92
C SER A 92 7.17 -6.36 4.27
N PRO A 93 8.48 -6.04 4.15
CA PRO A 93 9.57 -6.91 4.62
C PRO A 93 9.61 -7.12 6.14
N SER A 94 8.86 -6.34 6.92
CA SER A 94 8.85 -6.44 8.39
C SER A 94 8.30 -7.79 8.88
N ARG A 95 9.05 -8.47 9.76
CA ARG A 95 8.72 -9.81 10.27
C ARG A 95 8.34 -9.87 11.74
N GLU A 96 8.58 -8.80 12.51
CA GLU A 96 8.45 -8.84 13.97
C GLU A 96 7.41 -7.86 14.51
N ASP A 97 7.67 -6.55 14.43
CA ASP A 97 6.77 -5.54 14.99
C ASP A 97 6.64 -4.31 14.06
N PRO A 98 5.57 -4.25 13.24
CA PRO A 98 4.52 -5.27 13.07
C PRO A 98 4.94 -6.39 12.08
N PRO A 99 4.42 -7.63 12.22
CA PRO A 99 4.77 -8.75 11.35
C PRO A 99 3.91 -8.76 10.07
N TYR A 100 4.39 -8.11 9.02
CA TYR A 100 3.65 -7.91 7.75
C TYR A 100 4.20 -8.74 6.57
N PHE A 101 5.09 -9.70 6.87
CA PHE A 101 5.65 -10.63 5.90
C PHE A 101 4.65 -11.75 5.52
N TYR A 102 3.50 -11.34 4.98
CA TYR A 102 2.44 -12.20 4.46
C TYR A 102 1.93 -11.59 3.16
N THR A 103 1.11 -12.36 2.43
CA THR A 103 0.42 -11.86 1.25
C THR A 103 -1.05 -11.67 1.54
N TRP A 104 -1.55 -10.45 1.33
CA TRP A 104 -2.97 -10.15 1.40
C TRP A 104 -3.56 -10.15 0.00
N THR A 105 -4.77 -10.71 -0.13
CA THR A 105 -5.51 -10.72 -1.41
C THR A 105 -5.80 -9.29 -1.88
N ARG A 106 -6.18 -8.39 -0.94
CA ARG A 106 -6.42 -6.95 -1.22
C ARG A 106 -5.16 -6.29 -1.75
N ASP A 107 -4.07 -6.35 -1.00
CA ASP A 107 -2.81 -5.66 -1.29
C ASP A 107 -2.24 -6.12 -2.63
N SER A 108 -2.21 -7.44 -2.86
CA SER A 108 -1.76 -8.01 -4.13
C SER A 108 -2.64 -7.57 -5.30
N GLY A 109 -3.97 -7.57 -5.13
CA GLY A 109 -4.91 -7.11 -6.15
C GLY A 109 -4.74 -5.64 -6.49
N LEU A 110 -4.53 -4.76 -5.50
CA LEU A 110 -4.30 -3.33 -5.72
C LEU A 110 -2.94 -3.07 -6.40
N VAL A 111 -1.87 -3.72 -5.93
CA VAL A 111 -0.54 -3.62 -6.53
C VAL A 111 -0.57 -4.08 -7.99
N PHE A 112 -1.12 -5.26 -8.26
CA PHE A 112 -1.18 -5.76 -9.62
C PHE A 112 -2.15 -4.98 -10.50
N LYS A 113 -3.19 -4.35 -9.94
CA LYS A 113 -4.01 -3.40 -10.72
C LYS A 113 -3.16 -2.23 -11.23
N SER A 114 -2.34 -1.63 -10.38
CA SER A 114 -1.44 -0.54 -10.79
C SER A 114 -0.38 -1.00 -11.79
N LEU A 115 0.22 -2.18 -11.57
CA LEU A 115 1.22 -2.74 -12.48
C LEU A 115 0.63 -3.11 -13.85
N VAL A 116 -0.58 -3.66 -13.88
CA VAL A 116 -1.30 -3.92 -15.14
C VAL A 116 -1.58 -2.61 -15.88
N ASP A 117 -1.97 -1.53 -15.19
CA ASP A 117 -2.18 -0.24 -15.85
C ASP A 117 -0.90 0.32 -16.46
N ILE A 118 0.23 0.24 -15.73
CA ILE A 118 1.55 0.64 -16.23
C ILE A 118 1.95 -0.20 -17.46
N PHE A 119 1.74 -1.52 -17.39
CA PHE A 119 2.02 -2.44 -18.50
C PHE A 119 1.17 -2.14 -19.74
N VAL A 120 -0.11 -1.80 -19.55
CA VAL A 120 -1.04 -1.48 -20.65
C VAL A 120 -0.64 -0.17 -21.33
N ASP A 121 -0.20 0.83 -20.56
CA ASP A 121 0.29 2.11 -21.09
C ASP A 121 1.61 1.93 -21.85
N LYS A 122 2.51 1.11 -21.30
CA LYS A 122 3.81 0.80 -21.92
C LYS A 122 4.16 -0.66 -21.72
N PHE A 123 4.12 -1.40 -22.83
CA PHE A 123 4.51 -2.80 -22.86
C PHE A 123 5.91 -3.00 -22.28
N ASP A 124 6.00 -3.89 -21.30
CA ASP A 124 7.25 -4.36 -20.69
C ASP A 124 7.14 -5.89 -20.50
N PRO A 125 7.96 -6.69 -21.20
CA PRO A 125 7.90 -8.15 -21.09
C PRO A 125 8.23 -8.65 -19.68
N ALA A 126 9.16 -8.00 -18.97
CA ALA A 126 9.51 -8.40 -17.61
C ALA A 126 8.35 -8.14 -16.63
N LEU A 127 7.59 -7.07 -16.85
CA LEU A 127 6.38 -6.79 -16.09
C LEU A 127 5.25 -7.77 -16.45
N GLN A 128 5.14 -8.14 -17.72
CA GLN A 128 4.19 -9.15 -18.18
C GLN A 128 4.42 -10.49 -17.49
N ASP A 129 5.69 -10.93 -17.35
CA ASP A 129 6.04 -12.17 -16.65
C ASP A 129 5.56 -12.14 -15.19
N LYS A 130 5.73 -11.01 -14.50
CA LYS A 130 5.23 -10.84 -13.12
C LYS A 130 3.71 -10.90 -13.05
N ILE A 131 3.01 -10.28 -14.00
CA ILE A 131 1.55 -10.32 -14.09
C ILE A 131 1.07 -11.77 -14.31
N GLN A 132 1.73 -12.53 -15.17
CA GLN A 132 1.39 -13.94 -15.41
C GLN A 132 1.64 -14.80 -14.17
N GLN A 133 2.75 -14.57 -13.46
CA GLN A 133 3.02 -15.23 -12.17
C GLN A 133 1.93 -14.92 -11.13
N TYR A 134 1.45 -13.68 -11.07
CA TYR A 134 0.33 -13.32 -10.18
C TYR A 134 -0.97 -14.04 -10.53
N VAL A 135 -1.31 -14.18 -11.82
CA VAL A 135 -2.48 -14.96 -12.25
C VAL A 135 -2.33 -16.43 -11.84
N ALA A 136 -1.15 -17.02 -12.07
CA ALA A 136 -0.89 -18.42 -11.71
C ALA A 136 -0.95 -18.65 -10.19
N THR A 137 -0.36 -17.76 -9.41
CA THR A 137 -0.37 -17.83 -7.95
C THR A 137 -1.76 -17.55 -7.36
N SER A 138 -2.52 -16.64 -7.97
CA SER A 138 -3.92 -16.43 -7.65
C SER A 138 -4.74 -17.71 -7.83
N ALA A 139 -4.56 -18.42 -8.95
CA ALA A 139 -5.22 -19.70 -9.20
C ALA A 139 -4.87 -20.76 -8.15
N GLN A 140 -3.59 -20.82 -7.72
CA GLN A 140 -3.16 -21.72 -6.65
C GLN A 140 -3.82 -21.36 -5.31
N LEU A 141 -3.79 -20.08 -4.91
CA LEU A 141 -4.40 -19.62 -3.66
C LEU A 141 -5.91 -19.86 -3.60
N GLN A 142 -6.63 -19.75 -4.74
CA GLN A 142 -8.05 -20.09 -4.78
C GLN A 142 -8.32 -21.55 -4.37
N GLY A 143 -7.38 -22.46 -4.61
CA GLY A 143 -7.47 -23.88 -4.22
C GLY A 143 -7.04 -24.19 -2.77
N VAL A 144 -6.55 -23.20 -2.02
CA VAL A 144 -6.05 -23.42 -0.64
C VAL A 144 -7.21 -23.37 0.35
N SER A 145 -7.56 -24.53 0.94
CA SER A 145 -8.46 -24.59 2.09
C SER A 145 -7.88 -23.81 3.26
N ASN A 146 -8.71 -22.97 3.90
CA ASN A 146 -8.27 -22.02 4.91
C ASN A 146 -9.37 -21.80 5.96
N PRO A 147 -9.12 -21.02 7.04
CA PRO A 147 -10.11 -20.83 8.10
C PRO A 147 -11.43 -20.17 7.67
N SER A 148 -11.48 -19.45 6.54
CA SER A 148 -12.74 -18.95 5.98
C SER A 148 -13.54 -20.00 5.23
N GLY A 149 -12.90 -21.08 4.73
CA GLY A 149 -13.58 -22.18 4.06
C GLY A 149 -12.78 -22.82 2.93
N GLU A 150 -13.50 -23.37 1.94
CA GLU A 150 -12.94 -24.15 0.83
C GLU A 150 -13.40 -23.57 -0.53
N LEU A 151 -12.82 -24.08 -1.62
CA LEU A 151 -13.17 -23.61 -2.98
C LEU A 151 -14.53 -24.13 -3.46
N TRP A 152 -14.94 -25.36 -3.09
CA TRP A 152 -16.14 -25.99 -3.64
C TRP A 152 -17.44 -25.24 -3.28
N ASN A 153 -17.45 -24.54 -2.14
CA ASN A 153 -18.54 -23.64 -1.73
C ASN A 153 -18.18 -22.15 -1.89
N GLY A 154 -16.96 -21.86 -2.37
CA GLY A 154 -16.42 -20.52 -2.58
C GLY A 154 -16.01 -19.77 -1.31
N GLU A 155 -16.34 -20.23 -0.10
CA GLU A 155 -16.13 -19.46 1.14
C GLU A 155 -14.65 -19.15 1.39
N GLY A 156 -13.75 -20.06 1.00
CA GLY A 156 -12.30 -19.89 1.15
C GLY A 156 -11.73 -18.70 0.37
N LEU A 157 -12.45 -18.18 -0.62
CA LEU A 157 -12.03 -17.00 -1.39
C LEU A 157 -12.09 -15.71 -0.56
N GLY A 158 -12.85 -15.69 0.53
CA GLY A 158 -12.95 -14.57 1.46
C GLY A 158 -11.81 -14.43 2.46
N GLU A 159 -10.82 -15.33 2.45
CA GLU A 159 -9.67 -15.24 3.35
C GLU A 159 -8.79 -14.03 2.99
N ALA A 160 -8.49 -13.22 4.00
CA ALA A 160 -7.79 -11.94 3.82
C ALA A 160 -6.34 -12.13 3.39
N LYS A 161 -5.64 -13.08 4.02
CA LYS A 161 -4.19 -13.25 3.91
C LYS A 161 -3.72 -14.70 3.97
N PHE A 162 -2.54 -14.93 3.42
CA PHE A 162 -1.86 -16.22 3.36
C PHE A 162 -0.38 -16.07 3.71
N ASN A 163 0.28 -17.17 4.03
CA ASN A 163 1.74 -17.18 4.14
C ASN A 163 2.36 -16.98 2.76
N VAL A 164 3.60 -16.48 2.74
CA VAL A 164 4.29 -16.13 1.49
C VAL A 164 4.66 -17.34 0.61
N ASP A 165 4.55 -18.54 1.16
CA ASP A 165 4.78 -19.83 0.51
C ASP A 165 3.50 -20.47 -0.05
N LEU A 166 2.39 -19.71 -0.09
CA LEU A 166 1.07 -20.13 -0.56
C LEU A 166 0.34 -21.12 0.37
N THR A 167 0.73 -21.17 1.63
CA THR A 167 0.00 -21.94 2.65
C THR A 167 -1.01 -21.06 3.40
N ALA A 168 -2.04 -21.70 3.97
CA ALA A 168 -3.06 -21.00 4.74
C ALA A 168 -2.46 -20.35 6.01
N PHE A 169 -2.84 -19.10 6.28
CA PHE A 169 -2.61 -18.50 7.59
C PHE A 169 -3.69 -19.00 8.56
N THR A 170 -3.28 -19.78 9.58
CA THR A 170 -4.20 -20.47 10.50
C THR A 170 -4.47 -19.75 11.81
N GLY A 171 -3.81 -18.60 12.05
CA GLY A 171 -4.02 -17.80 13.25
C GLY A 171 -5.34 -17.02 13.25
N ASP A 172 -5.70 -16.46 14.40
CA ASP A 172 -6.84 -15.55 14.52
C ASP A 172 -6.64 -14.30 13.66
N TRP A 173 -7.71 -13.86 12.99
CA TRP A 173 -7.70 -12.70 12.11
C TRP A 173 -9.12 -12.19 11.83
N GLY A 174 -9.25 -10.93 11.43
CA GLY A 174 -10.51 -10.36 10.95
C GLY A 174 -10.91 -10.94 9.59
N ARG A 175 -11.61 -12.08 9.59
CA ARG A 175 -12.07 -12.81 8.40
C ARG A 175 -13.59 -13.09 8.44
N PRO A 176 -14.28 -13.22 7.28
CA PRO A 176 -13.76 -12.99 5.93
C PRO A 176 -13.65 -11.50 5.62
N GLN A 177 -12.76 -11.15 4.68
CA GLN A 177 -12.70 -9.83 4.04
C GLN A 177 -13.15 -9.98 2.59
N ARG A 178 -14.28 -9.37 2.24
CA ARG A 178 -15.01 -9.68 1.00
C ARG A 178 -14.62 -8.82 -0.19
N ASP A 179 -13.64 -7.93 -0.04
CA ASP A 179 -13.09 -7.07 -1.07
C ASP A 179 -12.00 -7.77 -1.91
N GLY A 180 -11.25 -8.70 -1.31
CA GLY A 180 -10.15 -9.43 -1.96
C GLY A 180 -10.51 -10.03 -3.33
N PRO A 181 -11.55 -10.88 -3.44
CA PRO A 181 -11.98 -11.45 -4.71
C PRO A 181 -12.32 -10.40 -5.77
N ALA A 182 -13.00 -9.32 -5.37
CA ALA A 182 -13.34 -8.25 -6.31
C ALA A 182 -12.09 -7.55 -6.86
N LEU A 183 -11.12 -7.23 -5.99
CA LEU A 183 -9.89 -6.54 -6.38
C LEU A 183 -8.99 -7.42 -7.26
N ARG A 184 -8.87 -8.71 -6.93
CA ARG A 184 -8.16 -9.71 -7.74
C ARG A 184 -8.80 -9.86 -9.12
N ALA A 185 -10.12 -10.00 -9.19
CA ALA A 185 -10.84 -10.04 -10.46
C ALA A 185 -10.59 -8.77 -11.30
N ILE A 186 -10.68 -7.57 -10.70
CA ILE A 186 -10.45 -6.30 -11.40
C ILE A 186 -9.03 -6.23 -12.01
N ALA A 187 -8.00 -6.65 -11.27
CA ALA A 187 -6.63 -6.67 -11.78
C ALA A 187 -6.48 -7.63 -12.97
N ILE A 188 -6.96 -8.87 -12.83
CA ILE A 188 -6.85 -9.90 -13.88
C ILE A 188 -7.69 -9.54 -15.11
N ILE A 189 -8.89 -8.96 -14.93
CA ILE A 189 -9.74 -8.48 -16.03
C ILE A 189 -9.00 -7.39 -16.85
N GLY A 190 -8.25 -6.50 -16.19
CA GLY A 190 -7.44 -5.49 -16.87
C GLY A 190 -6.44 -6.11 -17.85
N TYR A 191 -5.71 -7.15 -17.40
CA TYR A 191 -4.76 -7.86 -18.25
C TYR A 191 -5.46 -8.69 -19.33
N ALA A 192 -6.59 -9.33 -19.01
CA ALA A 192 -7.40 -10.07 -19.98
C ALA A 192 -7.88 -9.19 -21.15
N LYS A 193 -8.32 -7.95 -20.86
CA LYS A 193 -8.72 -6.97 -21.88
C LYS A 193 -7.56 -6.60 -22.81
N TRP A 194 -6.35 -6.45 -22.25
CA TRP A 194 -5.14 -6.22 -23.06
C TRP A 194 -4.84 -7.41 -23.95
N LEU A 195 -4.89 -8.65 -23.41
CA LEU A 195 -4.67 -9.87 -24.20
C LEU A 195 -5.64 -9.98 -25.37
N VAL A 196 -6.94 -9.78 -25.14
CA VAL A 196 -7.96 -9.78 -26.21
C VAL A 196 -7.64 -8.75 -27.28
N SER A 197 -7.31 -7.52 -26.88
CA SER A 197 -7.02 -6.42 -27.81
C SER A 197 -5.75 -6.66 -28.65
N ASN A 198 -4.85 -7.53 -28.18
CA ASN A 198 -3.60 -7.87 -28.84
C ASN A 198 -3.63 -9.27 -29.50
N GLY A 199 -4.82 -9.83 -29.75
CA GLY A 199 -4.96 -11.09 -30.49
C GLY A 199 -4.71 -12.37 -29.67
N HIS A 200 -4.67 -12.27 -28.33
CA HIS A 200 -4.46 -13.38 -27.40
C HIS A 200 -5.75 -13.75 -26.64
N ALA A 201 -6.90 -13.70 -27.32
CA ALA A 201 -8.20 -13.97 -26.71
C ALA A 201 -8.30 -15.39 -26.12
N SER A 202 -7.69 -16.40 -26.76
CA SER A 202 -7.66 -17.77 -26.25
C SER A 202 -6.94 -17.86 -24.89
N THR A 203 -5.86 -17.11 -24.68
CA THR A 203 -5.17 -17.07 -23.38
C THR A 203 -6.06 -16.42 -22.32
N ALA A 204 -6.77 -15.34 -22.68
CA ALA A 204 -7.70 -14.70 -21.76
C ALA A 204 -8.86 -15.64 -21.36
N GLU A 205 -9.39 -16.43 -22.31
CA GLU A 205 -10.45 -17.41 -22.09
C GLU A 205 -9.97 -18.65 -21.31
N ASP A 206 -8.90 -19.31 -21.78
CA ASP A 206 -8.51 -20.62 -21.24
C ASP A 206 -7.74 -20.52 -19.91
N VAL A 207 -7.02 -19.42 -19.69
CA VAL A 207 -6.10 -19.27 -18.54
C VAL A 207 -6.61 -18.29 -17.50
N LEU A 208 -7.06 -17.09 -17.91
CA LEU A 208 -7.43 -16.03 -16.96
C LEU A 208 -8.89 -16.15 -16.51
N TRP A 209 -9.80 -16.46 -17.42
CA TRP A 209 -11.24 -16.49 -17.13
C TRP A 209 -11.62 -17.43 -15.98
N PRO A 210 -11.09 -18.67 -15.84
CA PRO A 210 -11.44 -19.53 -14.71
C PRO A 210 -11.14 -18.90 -13.34
N VAL A 211 -10.02 -18.18 -13.22
CA VAL A 211 -9.65 -17.46 -11.99
C VAL A 211 -10.64 -16.32 -11.72
N VAL A 212 -10.93 -15.53 -12.74
CA VAL A 212 -11.90 -14.41 -12.66
C VAL A 212 -13.31 -14.93 -12.32
N GLN A 213 -13.72 -16.03 -12.92
CA GLN A 213 -15.06 -16.60 -12.74
C GLN A 213 -15.31 -17.03 -11.29
N ASN A 214 -14.34 -17.67 -10.63
CA ASN A 214 -14.42 -18.02 -9.21
C ASN A 214 -14.62 -16.78 -8.34
N ASP A 215 -13.83 -15.73 -8.57
CA ASP A 215 -13.93 -14.49 -7.79
C ASP A 215 -15.26 -13.75 -8.03
N LEU A 216 -15.73 -13.69 -9.27
CA LEU A 216 -17.03 -13.09 -9.59
C LEU A 216 -18.20 -13.89 -9.03
N ALA A 217 -18.10 -15.23 -9.02
CA ALA A 217 -19.10 -16.10 -8.40
C ALA A 217 -19.16 -15.85 -6.88
N TYR A 218 -18.01 -15.71 -6.22
CA TYR A 218 -17.96 -15.31 -4.81
C TYR A 218 -18.68 -13.97 -4.58
N VAL A 219 -18.36 -12.95 -5.38
CA VAL A 219 -19.00 -11.64 -5.23
C VAL A 219 -20.51 -11.75 -5.44
N ALA A 220 -20.97 -12.41 -6.50
CA ALA A 220 -22.39 -12.59 -6.79
C ALA A 220 -23.14 -13.31 -5.65
N GLN A 221 -22.50 -14.30 -5.02
CA GLN A 221 -23.10 -15.10 -3.95
C GLN A 221 -23.08 -14.40 -2.58
N TYR A 222 -22.00 -13.68 -2.26
CA TYR A 222 -21.72 -13.22 -0.89
C TYR A 222 -21.78 -11.70 -0.69
N TRP A 223 -22.02 -10.88 -1.72
CA TRP A 223 -22.00 -9.41 -1.58
C TRP A 223 -22.96 -8.86 -0.52
N ASN A 224 -24.10 -9.52 -0.30
CA ASN A 224 -25.11 -9.09 0.67
C ASN A 224 -24.93 -9.75 2.06
N GLN A 225 -23.72 -10.23 2.37
CA GLN A 225 -23.34 -10.74 3.68
C GLN A 225 -22.27 -9.86 4.32
N THR A 226 -22.29 -9.74 5.65
CA THR A 226 -21.30 -8.99 6.41
C THR A 226 -19.91 -9.63 6.34
N GLY A 227 -18.88 -8.79 6.48
CA GLY A 227 -17.47 -9.19 6.58
C GLY A 227 -16.66 -8.07 7.22
N PHE A 228 -15.36 -8.28 7.40
CA PHE A 228 -14.46 -7.24 7.88
C PHE A 228 -14.18 -6.21 6.76
N ASP A 229 -13.97 -4.97 7.17
CA ASP A 229 -13.62 -3.86 6.29
C ASP A 229 -12.12 -3.89 5.89
N PRO A 230 -11.66 -3.00 5.00
CA PRO A 230 -10.27 -2.99 4.53
C PRO A 230 -9.22 -2.71 5.60
N TRP A 231 -9.62 -2.11 6.72
CA TRP A 231 -8.76 -1.90 7.89
C TRP A 231 -8.72 -3.12 8.81
N GLU A 232 -9.48 -4.17 8.49
CA GLU A 232 -9.46 -5.47 9.15
C GLU A 232 -10.07 -5.46 10.56
N GLU A 233 -10.88 -4.46 10.89
CA GLU A 233 -11.32 -4.14 12.25
C GLU A 233 -12.83 -4.27 12.44
N VAL A 234 -13.62 -3.76 11.49
CA VAL A 234 -15.07 -3.59 11.65
C VAL A 234 -15.81 -4.66 10.87
N TYR A 235 -16.50 -5.54 11.61
CA TYR A 235 -17.40 -6.53 11.01
C TYR A 235 -18.76 -5.91 10.66
N GLY A 236 -19.02 -5.74 9.36
CA GLY A 236 -20.25 -5.11 8.87
C GLY A 236 -20.30 -5.05 7.35
N SER A 237 -20.87 -3.96 6.82
CA SER A 237 -20.91 -3.66 5.38
C SER A 237 -20.03 -2.44 5.11
N SER A 238 -18.88 -2.66 4.45
CA SER A 238 -17.94 -1.59 4.13
C SER A 238 -18.22 -0.99 2.75
N PHE A 239 -18.21 0.34 2.67
CA PHE A 239 -18.41 1.07 1.40
C PHE A 239 -17.38 0.68 0.34
N PHE A 240 -16.09 0.61 0.72
CA PHE A 240 -15.01 0.24 -0.19
C PHE A 240 -15.22 -1.17 -0.76
N THR A 241 -15.61 -2.11 0.08
CA THR A 241 -15.89 -3.49 -0.31
C THR A 241 -17.04 -3.55 -1.32
N VAL A 242 -18.17 -2.92 -1.02
CA VAL A 242 -19.36 -2.93 -1.89
C VAL A 242 -19.07 -2.25 -3.23
N ALA A 243 -18.39 -1.09 -3.22
CA ALA A 243 -18.04 -0.37 -4.45
C ALA A 243 -17.10 -1.19 -5.36
N SER A 244 -16.11 -1.86 -4.77
CA SER A 244 -15.18 -2.72 -5.51
C SER A 244 -15.87 -3.96 -6.07
N GLN A 245 -16.75 -4.59 -5.29
CA GLN A 245 -17.58 -5.72 -5.73
C GLN A 245 -18.49 -5.35 -6.91
N HIS A 246 -19.18 -4.22 -6.83
CA HIS A 246 -19.99 -3.71 -7.94
C HIS A 246 -19.16 -3.52 -9.21
N ARG A 247 -17.99 -2.86 -9.10
CA ARG A 247 -17.08 -2.68 -10.22
C ARG A 247 -16.64 -4.02 -10.83
N ALA A 248 -16.28 -4.99 -10.00
CA ALA A 248 -15.85 -6.32 -10.46
C ALA A 248 -16.97 -7.01 -11.27
N LEU A 249 -18.22 -6.99 -10.80
CA LEU A 249 -19.35 -7.57 -11.53
C LEU A 249 -19.59 -6.87 -12.88
N VAL A 250 -19.56 -5.54 -12.92
CA VAL A 250 -19.76 -4.77 -14.16
C VAL A 250 -18.65 -5.04 -15.17
N GLU A 251 -17.39 -5.00 -14.74
CA GLU A 251 -16.24 -5.28 -15.62
C GLU A 251 -16.20 -6.75 -16.05
N GLY A 252 -16.55 -7.66 -15.15
CA GLY A 252 -16.64 -9.10 -15.40
C GLY A 252 -17.69 -9.44 -16.45
N ALA A 253 -18.89 -8.89 -16.33
CA ALA A 253 -19.95 -9.06 -17.34
C ALA A 253 -19.59 -8.45 -18.70
N SER A 254 -18.72 -7.43 -18.73
CA SER A 254 -18.18 -6.88 -19.98
C SER A 254 -17.17 -7.84 -20.62
N LEU A 255 -16.20 -8.35 -19.84
CA LEU A 255 -15.22 -9.31 -20.33
C LEU A 255 -15.88 -10.61 -20.80
N ALA A 256 -16.85 -11.14 -20.04
CA ALA A 256 -17.58 -12.35 -20.39
C ALA A 256 -18.19 -12.27 -21.80
N ARG A 257 -18.88 -11.16 -22.11
CA ARG A 257 -19.46 -10.92 -23.43
C ARG A 257 -18.40 -10.83 -24.53
N THR A 258 -17.29 -10.16 -24.26
CA THR A 258 -16.16 -10.06 -25.19
C THR A 258 -15.55 -11.42 -25.51
N LEU A 259 -15.49 -12.32 -24.52
CA LEU A 259 -15.00 -13.69 -24.66
C LEU A 259 -16.09 -14.67 -25.15
N GLY A 260 -17.30 -14.20 -25.49
CA GLY A 260 -18.37 -15.06 -26.02
C GLY A 260 -19.18 -15.84 -24.98
N PHE A 261 -18.93 -15.63 -23.68
CA PHE A 261 -19.76 -16.22 -22.62
C PHE A 261 -21.13 -15.53 -22.54
N GLN A 262 -22.16 -16.32 -22.30
CA GLN A 262 -23.51 -15.83 -22.02
C GLN A 262 -23.75 -15.82 -20.51
N CYS A 263 -23.95 -14.64 -19.94
CA CYS A 263 -24.29 -14.48 -18.53
C CYS A 263 -25.80 -14.38 -18.39
N ASN A 264 -26.41 -15.35 -17.70
CA ASN A 264 -27.82 -15.28 -17.33
C ASN A 264 -27.97 -14.72 -15.91
N GLN A 265 -29.09 -14.06 -15.60
CA GLN A 265 -29.27 -13.43 -14.28
C GLN A 265 -29.25 -14.44 -13.10
N THR A 266 -29.44 -15.73 -13.38
CA THR A 266 -29.57 -16.80 -12.38
C THR A 266 -28.43 -17.80 -12.37
N HIS A 267 -27.47 -17.71 -13.30
CA HIS A 267 -26.37 -18.68 -13.44
C HIS A 267 -25.03 -18.00 -13.77
N PRO A 268 -23.89 -18.59 -13.38
CA PRO A 268 -22.57 -18.17 -13.84
C PRO A 268 -22.50 -18.10 -15.37
N CYS A 269 -21.63 -17.26 -15.93
CA CYS A 269 -21.51 -17.14 -17.38
C CYS A 269 -20.94 -18.43 -18.00
N GLU A 270 -21.62 -18.98 -19.00
CA GLU A 270 -21.24 -20.23 -19.69
C GLU A 270 -20.91 -19.95 -21.16
N HIS A 271 -19.95 -20.68 -21.74
CA HIS A 271 -19.57 -20.53 -23.14
C HIS A 271 -20.45 -21.48 -23.99
N PRO A 272 -21.15 -21.01 -25.05
CA PRO A 272 -22.11 -21.85 -25.80
C PRO A 272 -21.53 -23.10 -26.48
N SER A 273 -20.21 -23.24 -26.54
CA SER A 273 -19.50 -24.31 -27.25
C SER A 273 -18.70 -25.24 -26.33
N ARG A 274 -18.81 -25.10 -25.00
CA ARG A 274 -18.19 -25.97 -24.00
C ARG A 274 -19.19 -26.25 -22.88
#